data_AF-A0A925ZCM0-F1
#
_entry.id   AF-A0A925ZCM0-F1
#
_cell.length_a   1.000
_cell.length_b   1.000
_cell.length_c   1.000
_cell.angle_alpha   90.00
_cell.angle_beta   90.00
_cell.angle_gamma   90.00
#
_symmetry.space_group_name_H-M   'P 1'
#
loop_
_entity.id
_entity.type
_entity.pdbx_description
1 polymer ?
#
loop_
_entity_poly.entity_id
_entity_poly.type
_entity_poly.pdbx_seq_one_letter_code
_entity_poly.pdbx_strand_id
1 'polypeptide(L)' 'MTDPHHDAAASAWVQRWSHLVPIGASVLDVACGSGRHVRWFAARGCRVTGVDRDA' A
#
# COMPACT_ATOMS: atom_id res chain seq x y z
N MET A 1 0.23 -19.83 11.17
CA MET A 1 1.51 -19.24 10.75
C MET A 1 1.21 -17.77 10.42
N THR A 2 1.39 -16.88 11.39
CA THR A 2 1.11 -15.45 11.24
C THR A 2 2.24 -14.84 10.43
N ASP A 3 2.02 -14.65 9.13
CA ASP A 3 2.98 -13.92 8.29
C ASP A 3 3.04 -12.46 8.79
N PRO A 4 4.20 -11.95 9.23
CA PRO A 4 4.32 -10.57 9.70
C PRO A 4 3.95 -9.54 8.62
N HIS A 5 3.82 -9.95 7.36
CA HIS A 5 3.38 -9.10 6.26
C HIS A 5 1.87 -8.91 6.16
N HIS A 6 1.05 -9.73 6.83
CA HIS A 6 -0.40 -9.76 6.67
C HIS A 6 -1.15 -8.63 7.39
N ASP A 7 -0.62 -8.03 8.45
CA ASP A 7 -1.32 -6.95 9.18
C ASP A 7 -0.38 -5.81 9.64
N ALA A 8 0.84 -5.82 9.15
CA ALA A 8 1.82 -4.78 9.48
C ALA A 8 1.49 -3.46 8.78
N ALA A 9 1.93 -2.36 9.41
CA ALA A 9 2.00 -1.06 8.77
C ALA A 9 2.73 -1.15 7.42
N ALA A 10 2.46 -0.19 6.53
CA ALA A 10 3.25 -0.02 5.31
C ALA A 10 4.75 -0.08 5.62
N SER A 11 5.54 -0.77 4.79
CA SER A 11 6.97 -0.91 5.02
C SER A 11 7.67 0.45 5.15
N ALA A 12 8.69 0.54 6.01
CA ALA A 12 9.42 1.78 6.27
C ALA A 12 10.01 2.41 5.00
N TRP A 13 10.39 1.59 4.01
CA TRP A 13 10.84 2.05 2.71
C TRP A 13 9.72 2.77 1.95
N VAL A 14 8.52 2.18 1.86
CA VAL A 14 7.37 2.83 1.20
C VAL A 14 7.02 4.13 1.93
N GLN A 15 6.95 4.13 3.26
CA GLN A 15 6.66 5.34 4.04
C GLN A 15 7.67 6.46 3.73
N ARG A 16 8.98 6.14 3.72
CA ARG A 16 10.06 7.10 3.46
C ARG A 16 9.90 7.79 2.11
N TRP A 17 9.58 7.05 1.05
CA TRP A 17 9.53 7.57 -0.32
C TRP A 17 8.13 8.04 -0.76
N SER A 18 7.10 7.84 0.07
CA SER A 18 5.72 8.20 -0.27
C SER A 18 5.52 9.68 -0.58
N HIS A 19 6.39 10.56 -0.08
CA HIS A 19 6.36 12.00 -0.34
C HIS A 19 6.60 12.36 -1.81
N LEU A 20 7.17 11.45 -2.60
CA LEU A 20 7.36 11.65 -4.04
C LEU A 20 6.08 11.42 -4.85
N VAL A 21 5.06 10.78 -4.27
CA VAL A 21 3.77 10.57 -4.92
C VAL A 21 2.89 11.80 -4.69
N PRO A 22 2.40 12.47 -5.75
CA PRO A 22 1.53 13.62 -5.60
C PRO A 22 0.22 13.30 -4.86
N ILE A 23 -0.30 14.27 -4.13
CA ILE A 23 -1.63 14.16 -3.51
C ILE A 23 -2.67 13.96 -4.62
N GLY A 24 -3.62 13.04 -4.40
CA GLY A 24 -4.67 12.75 -5.39
C GLY A 24 -4.22 11.86 -6.56
N ALA A 25 -2.95 11.44 -6.60
CA ALA A 25 -2.46 10.56 -7.66
C ALA A 25 -3.19 9.22 -7.69
N SER A 26 -3.23 8.61 -8.87
CA SER A 26 -3.65 7.22 -9.04
C SER A 26 -2.48 6.28 -8.75
N VAL A 27 -2.67 5.29 -7.87
CA VAL A 27 -1.65 4.32 -7.46
C VAL A 27 -2.14 2.91 -7.76
N LEU A 28 -1.30 2.09 -8.39
CA LEU A 28 -1.54 0.65 -8.56
C LEU A 28 -0.57 -0.11 -7.64
N ASP A 29 -1.13 -0.92 -6.73
CA ASP A 29 -0.39 -1.79 -5.83
C ASP A 29 -0.56 -3.24 -6.31
N VAL A 30 0.52 -3.85 -6.80
CA VAL A 30 0.53 -5.19 -7.41
C VAL A 30 1.13 -6.19 -6.43
N ALA A 31 0.48 -7.36 -6.31
CA ALA A 31 0.73 -8.30 -5.23
C ALA A 31 0.53 -7.62 -3.86
N CYS A 32 -0.61 -6.91 -3.73
CA CYS A 32 -0.86 -6.05 -2.58
C CYS A 32 -1.09 -6.84 -1.28
N GLY A 33 -1.24 -8.16 -1.36
CA GLY A 33 -1.61 -9.05 -0.27
C GLY A 33 -2.83 -8.51 0.45
N SER A 34 -2.75 -8.46 1.78
CA SER A 34 -3.79 -7.90 2.65
C SER A 34 -4.02 -6.39 2.47
N GLY A 35 -3.19 -5.68 1.70
CA GLY A 35 -3.40 -4.27 1.34
C GLY A 35 -2.77 -3.24 2.29
N ARG A 36 -1.68 -3.58 3.01
CA ARG A 36 -1.02 -2.62 3.93
C ARG A 36 -0.57 -1.33 3.24
N HIS A 37 -0.12 -1.42 1.98
CA HIS A 37 0.34 -0.27 1.20
C HIS A 37 -0.84 0.44 0.54
N VAL A 38 -1.87 -0.29 0.09
CA VAL A 38 -3.16 0.28 -0.34
C VAL A 38 -3.74 1.23 0.70
N ARG A 39 -3.90 0.76 1.95
CA ARG A 39 -4.47 1.57 3.05
C ARG A 39 -3.63 2.82 3.33
N TRP A 40 -2.30 2.69 3.28
CA TRP A 40 -1.38 3.80 3.49
C TRP A 40 -1.53 4.90 2.43
N PHE A 41 -1.59 4.55 1.14
CA PHE A 41 -1.76 5.54 0.08
C PHE A 41 -3.18 6.12 0.03
N ALA A 42 -4.21 5.33 0.37
CA ALA A 42 -5.58 5.81 0.49
C ALA A 42 -5.71 6.87 1.60
N ALA A 43 -5.08 6.65 2.76
CA ALA A 43 -5.05 7.63 3.85
C ALA A 43 -4.32 8.94 3.48
N ARG A 44 -3.42 8.88 2.49
CA ARG A 44 -2.72 10.05 1.93
C ARG A 44 -3.52 10.75 0.82
N GLY A 45 -4.76 10.33 0.57
CA GLY A 45 -5.65 10.92 -0.43
C GLY A 45 -5.37 10.47 -1.87
N CYS A 46 -4.60 9.40 -2.08
CA CYS A 46 -4.42 8.81 -3.41
C CYS A 46 -5.64 7.96 -3.80
N ARG A 47 -5.88 7.83 -5.11
CA ARG A 47 -6.85 6.88 -5.66
C ARG A 47 -6.13 5.56 -5.91
N VAL A 48 -6.37 4.56 -5.07
CA VAL A 48 -5.56 3.34 -5.07
C VAL A 48 -6.36 2.15 -5.60
N THR A 49 -5.73 1.39 -6.50
CA THR A 49 -6.19 0.08 -6.94
C THR A 49 -5.20 -0.97 -6.44
N GLY A 50 -5.65 -1.92 -5.64
CA GLY A 50 -4.87 -3.09 -5.24
C GLY A 50 -5.24 -4.29 -6.09
N VAL A 51 -4.25 -5.06 -6.54
CA VAL A 51 -4.46 -6.36 -7.19
C VAL A 51 -3.55 -7.40 -6.56
N ASP A 52 -4.15 -8.53 -6.22
CA ASP A 52 -3.44 -9.71 -5.76
C ASP A 52 -4.15 -10.96 -6.29
N ARG A 53 -3.39 -12.04 -6.46
CA ARG A 53 -3.91 -13.29 -7.00
C ARG A 53 -4.58 -14.14 -5.93
N ASP A 54 -4.03 -14.12 -4.72
CA ASP A 54 -4.31 -15.09 -3.67
C ASP A 54 -4.77 -14.43 -2.35
N ALA A 55 -5.01 -13.11 -2.38
CA ALA A 55 -5.42 -12.33 -1.20
C ALA A 55 -6.87 -12.54 -0.74
#